data_AF-A0A0D6AGI4-F1
#
_entry.id   AF-A0A0D6AGI4-F1
#
_cell.length_a   1.000
_cell.length_b   1.000
_cell.length_c   1.000
_cell.angle_alpha   90.00
_cell.angle_beta   90.00
_cell.angle_gamma   90.00
#
_symmetry.space_group_name_H-M   'P 1'
#
loop_
_entity.id
_entity.type
_entity.pdbx_description
1 polymer ?
#
loop_
_entity_poly.entity_id
_entity_poly.type
_entity_poly.pdbx_seq_one_letter_code
_entity_poly.pdbx_strand_id
1 'polypeptide(L)'
;MSQTEVKDSKDQIMLAFGQLFAEYQLKQSKVETKEETVEKEKNKALLAKVADYTVNNIVNSMANLQLDFSNLTKEIANRLETESGILTELKKAITVETEKLAELQKIRLVADALYILRQEHQERLTSLETQIETAQNNITLQKEKLRKNWEKEDTEFTIKIAEELELLTQQRQQLEADFNYQLEVERKIQNDEYEEAKRIQERELRLADLDKNKLWQERENILTSQEKEFNSNKKKIEGFEEQIKTEVNKARAEAIKEADREAQVKVNLLEKEWESTKQGYEFKLQSLEAKIQQQTEQIEAIIAQLQNATNQAQNLALRAFQPNN
;
A
#
# COMPACT_ATOMS: atom_id res chain seq x y z
N MET A 1 -20.38 148.44 -105.66
CA MET A 1 -21.47 148.33 -106.65
C MET A 1 -22.63 149.16 -106.13
N SER A 2 -22.65 150.47 -106.41
CA SER A 2 -23.60 151.12 -107.34
C SER A 2 -25.05 150.65 -107.16
N GLN A 3 -25.90 151.47 -106.55
CA GLN A 3 -26.66 152.55 -107.20
C GLN A 3 -27.88 152.03 -107.96
N THR A 4 -29.05 152.36 -107.41
CA THR A 4 -30.22 152.93 -108.11
C THR A 4 -31.16 153.42 -107.00
N GLU A 5 -30.99 154.66 -106.53
CA GLU A 5 -31.63 155.86 -107.08
C GLU A 5 -33.13 155.70 -107.39
N VAL A 6 -33.90 156.21 -106.43
CA VAL A 6 -35.24 156.78 -106.50
C VAL A 6 -35.52 157.41 -107.87
N LYS A 7 -36.71 157.14 -108.41
CA LYS A 7 -37.61 158.17 -108.96
C LYS A 7 -38.97 157.55 -109.24
N ASP A 8 -39.73 157.33 -108.17
CA ASP A 8 -41.18 157.31 -108.30
C ASP A 8 -41.57 158.66 -108.92
N SER A 9 -42.20 158.62 -110.10
CA SER A 9 -42.79 159.81 -110.70
C SER A 9 -43.69 160.46 -109.64
N LYS A 10 -43.76 161.79 -109.59
CA LYS A 10 -44.68 162.48 -108.66
C LYS A 10 -46.11 161.93 -108.80
N ASP A 11 -46.46 161.46 -109.99
CA ASP A 11 -47.72 160.77 -110.27
C ASP A 11 -47.81 159.36 -109.68
N GLN A 12 -46.70 158.61 -109.57
CA GLN A 12 -46.65 157.34 -108.86
C GLN A 12 -46.70 157.54 -107.34
N ILE A 13 -46.09 158.58 -106.79
CA ILE A 13 -46.25 158.90 -105.36
C ILE A 13 -47.67 159.40 -105.10
N MET A 14 -48.28 160.17 -106.00
CA MET A 14 -49.66 160.64 -105.83
C MET A 14 -50.70 159.55 -106.10
N LEU A 15 -50.43 158.62 -107.03
CA LEU A 15 -51.24 157.41 -107.22
C LEU A 15 -51.04 156.43 -106.08
N ALA A 16 -49.81 156.22 -105.59
CA ALA A 16 -49.55 155.39 -104.43
C ALA A 16 -50.17 156.03 -103.19
N PHE A 17 -50.12 157.34 -103.02
CA PHE A 17 -50.76 158.03 -101.89
C PHE A 17 -52.29 158.08 -102.04
N GLY A 18 -52.81 158.23 -103.26
CA GLY A 18 -54.24 158.15 -103.55
C GLY A 18 -54.79 156.74 -103.36
N GLN A 19 -54.04 155.71 -103.76
CA GLN A 19 -54.31 154.31 -103.46
C GLN A 19 -54.17 154.03 -101.97
N LEU A 20 -53.17 154.60 -101.28
CA LEU A 20 -53.00 154.44 -99.85
C LEU A 20 -54.12 155.14 -99.08
N PHE A 21 -54.58 156.32 -99.53
CA PHE A 21 -55.67 157.08 -98.91
C PHE A 21 -57.02 156.42 -99.17
N ALA A 22 -57.24 155.88 -100.38
CA ALA A 22 -58.40 155.06 -100.70
C ALA A 22 -58.39 153.74 -99.91
N GLU A 23 -57.24 153.09 -99.74
CA GLU A 23 -57.09 151.94 -98.84
C GLU A 23 -57.31 152.32 -97.37
N TYR A 24 -56.87 153.49 -96.94
CA TYR A 24 -57.01 153.94 -95.54
C TYR A 24 -58.47 154.26 -95.19
N GLN A 25 -59.24 154.88 -96.10
CA GLN A 25 -60.68 155.08 -95.90
C GLN A 25 -61.48 153.77 -96.01
N LEU A 26 -61.09 152.83 -96.87
CA LEU A 26 -61.73 151.50 -96.96
C LEU A 26 -61.36 150.56 -95.79
N LYS A 27 -60.25 150.80 -95.07
CA LYS A 27 -59.87 150.05 -93.87
C LYS A 27 -60.45 150.61 -92.56
N GLN A 28 -61.11 151.77 -92.57
CA GLN A 28 -61.77 152.32 -91.37
C GLN A 28 -63.18 151.74 -91.10
N SER A 29 -63.71 150.93 -92.02
CA SER A 29 -65.04 150.31 -91.92
C SER A 29 -65.05 148.77 -92.01
N LYS A 30 -63.90 148.12 -91.72
CA LYS A 30 -63.85 146.69 -91.42
C LYS A 30 -63.28 146.48 -90.03
N VAL A 31 -64.13 145.94 -89.17
CA VAL A 31 -63.78 145.34 -87.88
C VAL A 31 -62.59 144.39 -88.12
N GLU A 32 -61.47 144.62 -87.44
CA GLU A 32 -60.43 143.61 -87.29
C GLU A 32 -61.09 142.36 -86.69
N THR A 33 -61.15 141.28 -87.47
CA THR A 33 -61.59 139.98 -86.97
C THR A 33 -60.61 139.53 -85.88
N LYS A 34 -61.13 138.93 -84.80
CA LYS A 34 -60.31 138.37 -83.72
C LYS A 34 -59.24 137.38 -84.22
N GLU A 35 -59.40 136.81 -85.41
CA GLU A 35 -58.39 135.93 -86.02
C GLU A 35 -57.18 136.71 -86.57
N GLU A 36 -57.33 137.84 -87.26
CA GLU A 36 -56.18 138.57 -87.84
C GLU A 36 -55.33 139.32 -86.79
N THR A 37 -55.93 139.74 -85.67
CA THR A 37 -55.20 140.31 -84.53
C THR A 37 -54.40 139.24 -83.77
N VAL A 38 -54.99 138.05 -83.58
CA VAL A 38 -54.28 136.88 -83.04
C VAL A 38 -53.18 136.41 -83.98
N GLU A 39 -53.36 136.49 -85.30
CA GLU A 39 -52.36 136.08 -86.28
C GLU A 39 -51.21 137.08 -86.39
N LYS A 40 -51.46 138.38 -86.25
CA LYS A 40 -50.40 139.39 -86.09
C LYS A 40 -49.68 139.30 -84.76
N GLU A 41 -50.36 139.01 -83.66
CA GLU A 41 -49.69 138.74 -82.38
C GLU A 41 -48.90 137.44 -82.41
N LYS A 42 -49.42 136.37 -83.04
CA LYS A 42 -48.66 135.13 -83.28
C LYS A 42 -47.47 135.36 -84.20
N ASN A 43 -47.61 136.16 -85.25
CA ASN A 43 -46.50 136.49 -86.15
C ASN A 43 -45.48 137.42 -85.47
N LYS A 44 -45.89 138.35 -84.62
CA LYS A 44 -44.96 139.12 -83.77
C LYS A 44 -44.27 138.25 -82.73
N ALA A 45 -44.97 137.31 -82.11
CA ALA A 45 -44.40 136.36 -81.16
C ALA A 45 -43.44 135.38 -81.86
N LEU A 46 -43.75 134.95 -83.09
CA LEU A 46 -42.87 134.14 -83.92
C LEU A 46 -41.64 134.94 -84.35
N LEU A 47 -41.81 136.19 -84.81
CA LEU A 47 -40.71 137.07 -85.17
C LEU A 47 -39.82 137.41 -83.96
N ALA A 48 -40.39 137.58 -82.76
CA ALA A 48 -39.63 137.73 -81.53
C ALA A 48 -38.85 136.46 -81.17
N LYS A 49 -39.48 135.28 -81.33
CA LYS A 49 -38.82 133.98 -81.10
C LYS A 49 -37.72 133.68 -82.13
N VAL A 50 -37.88 134.16 -83.37
CA VAL A 50 -36.89 134.03 -84.45
C VAL A 50 -35.77 135.08 -84.33
N ALA A 51 -36.05 136.26 -83.81
CA ALA A 51 -35.03 137.26 -83.50
C ALA A 51 -34.04 136.78 -82.42
N ASP A 52 -34.49 135.92 -81.49
CA ASP A 52 -33.63 135.25 -80.50
C ASP A 52 -32.78 134.12 -81.11
N TYR A 53 -33.17 133.58 -82.27
CA TYR A 53 -32.40 132.59 -83.04
C TYR A 53 -31.35 133.25 -83.93
N THR A 54 -30.48 134.06 -83.33
CA THR A 54 -29.26 134.54 -84.00
C THR A 54 -28.24 133.41 -84.12
N VAL A 55 -27.39 133.45 -85.15
CA VAL A 55 -26.32 132.46 -85.36
C VAL A 55 -25.47 132.28 -84.08
N ASN A 56 -25.22 133.35 -83.34
CA ASN A 56 -24.51 133.30 -82.06
C ASN A 56 -25.25 132.51 -80.97
N ASN A 57 -26.57 132.66 -80.84
CA ASN A 57 -27.34 131.90 -79.85
C ASN A 57 -27.47 130.41 -80.21
N ILE A 58 -27.55 130.08 -81.50
CA ILE A 58 -27.53 128.69 -81.96
C ILE A 58 -26.15 128.06 -81.76
N VAL A 59 -25.07 128.79 -82.06
CA VAL A 59 -23.70 128.30 -81.84
C VAL A 59 -23.42 128.15 -80.33
N ASN A 60 -23.85 129.08 -79.49
CA ASN A 60 -23.73 128.97 -78.03
C ASN A 60 -24.57 127.82 -77.46
N SER A 61 -25.80 127.62 -77.95
CA SER A 61 -26.62 126.49 -77.49
C SER A 61 -26.04 125.15 -77.95
N MET A 62 -25.46 125.08 -79.15
CA MET A 62 -24.77 123.89 -79.65
C MET A 62 -23.45 123.63 -78.92
N ALA A 63 -22.70 124.67 -78.55
CA ALA A 63 -21.51 124.57 -77.71
C ALA A 63 -21.85 124.11 -76.28
N ASN A 64 -22.94 124.65 -75.69
CA ASN A 64 -23.45 124.18 -74.40
C ASN A 64 -23.90 122.72 -74.46
N LEU A 65 -24.62 122.33 -75.52
CA LEU A 65 -25.05 120.94 -75.71
C LEU A 65 -23.85 120.00 -75.91
N GLN A 66 -22.79 120.45 -76.60
CA GLN A 66 -21.55 119.70 -76.74
C GLN A 66 -20.79 119.55 -75.40
N LEU A 67 -20.79 120.59 -74.56
CA LEU A 67 -20.23 120.54 -73.21
C LEU A 67 -21.05 119.63 -72.29
N ASP A 68 -22.38 119.73 -72.31
CA ASP A 68 -23.28 118.88 -71.53
C ASP A 68 -23.16 117.41 -71.96
N PHE A 69 -23.08 117.15 -73.26
CA PHE A 69 -22.83 115.79 -73.77
C PHE A 69 -21.45 115.27 -73.36
N SER A 70 -20.41 116.11 -73.39
CA SER A 70 -19.08 115.74 -72.90
C SER A 70 -19.07 115.45 -71.40
N ASN A 71 -19.82 116.23 -70.61
CA ASN A 71 -19.94 116.04 -69.16
C ASN A 71 -20.73 114.77 -68.82
N LEU A 72 -21.88 114.54 -69.47
CA LEU A 72 -22.64 113.29 -69.35
C LEU A 72 -21.81 112.08 -69.75
N THR A 73 -21.04 112.18 -70.84
CA THR A 73 -20.17 111.08 -71.29
C THR A 73 -19.07 110.79 -70.26
N LYS A 74 -18.46 111.83 -69.66
CA LYS A 74 -17.49 111.67 -68.56
C LYS A 74 -18.13 111.09 -67.30
N GLU A 75 -19.35 111.51 -66.95
CA GLU A 75 -20.06 110.97 -65.79
C GLU A 75 -20.42 109.49 -65.99
N ILE A 76 -20.88 109.11 -67.19
CA ILE A 76 -21.14 107.73 -67.57
C ILE A 76 -19.84 106.91 -67.55
N ALA A 77 -18.74 107.45 -68.06
CA ALA A 77 -17.45 106.78 -68.04
C ALA A 77 -16.95 106.55 -66.59
N ASN A 78 -17.04 107.56 -65.73
CA ASN A 78 -16.68 107.44 -64.32
C ASN A 78 -17.58 106.44 -63.59
N ARG A 79 -18.90 106.47 -63.83
CA ARG A 79 -19.83 105.49 -63.26
C ARG A 79 -19.50 104.07 -63.73
N LEU A 80 -19.22 103.90 -65.02
CA LEU A 80 -18.85 102.60 -65.58
C LEU A 80 -17.52 102.10 -65.00
N GLU A 81 -16.55 103.00 -64.78
CA GLU A 81 -15.28 102.67 -64.13
C GLU A 81 -15.50 102.25 -62.66
N THR A 82 -16.34 102.97 -61.90
CA THR A 82 -16.68 102.60 -60.53
C THR A 82 -17.44 101.28 -60.46
N GLU A 83 -18.42 101.05 -61.34
CA GLU A 83 -19.18 99.80 -61.40
C GLU A 83 -18.30 98.63 -61.86
N SER A 84 -17.35 98.87 -62.76
CA SER A 84 -16.33 97.90 -63.13
C SER A 84 -15.44 97.55 -61.93
N GLY A 85 -15.01 98.55 -61.16
CA GLY A 85 -14.27 98.38 -59.91
C GLY A 85 -15.04 97.50 -58.92
N ILE A 86 -16.30 97.86 -58.62
CA ILE A 86 -17.20 97.09 -57.75
C ILE A 86 -17.35 95.65 -58.25
N LEU A 87 -17.53 95.45 -59.56
CA LEU A 87 -17.64 94.12 -60.15
C LEU A 87 -16.34 93.31 -59.96
N THR A 88 -15.17 93.93 -60.08
CA THR A 88 -13.89 93.24 -59.83
C THR A 88 -13.70 92.85 -58.37
N GLU A 89 -14.08 93.72 -57.43
CA GLU A 89 -14.04 93.43 -55.99
C GLU A 89 -15.01 92.32 -55.63
N LEU A 90 -16.23 92.36 -56.16
CA LEU A 90 -17.25 91.34 -55.92
C LEU A 90 -16.83 89.98 -56.50
N LYS A 91 -16.22 89.95 -57.69
CA LYS A 91 -15.61 88.73 -58.25
C LYS A 91 -14.50 88.19 -57.34
N LYS A 92 -13.62 89.04 -56.81
CA LYS A 92 -12.57 88.62 -55.86
C LYS A 92 -13.17 88.10 -54.55
N ALA A 93 -14.18 88.76 -54.00
CA ALA A 93 -14.87 88.33 -52.79
C ALA A 93 -15.55 86.96 -52.99
N ILE A 94 -16.20 86.75 -54.14
CA ILE A 94 -16.75 85.44 -54.52
C ILE A 94 -15.65 84.39 -54.54
N THR A 95 -14.49 84.65 -55.16
CA THR A 95 -13.40 83.67 -55.20
C THR A 95 -12.91 83.30 -53.80
N VAL A 96 -12.71 84.30 -52.91
CA VAL A 96 -12.26 84.06 -51.53
C VAL A 96 -13.32 83.27 -50.73
N GLU A 97 -14.59 83.64 -50.84
CA GLU A 97 -15.67 82.90 -50.15
C GLU A 97 -15.86 81.48 -50.73
N THR A 98 -15.62 81.26 -52.03
CA THR A 98 -15.63 79.90 -52.60
C THR A 98 -14.47 79.04 -52.09
N GLU A 99 -13.28 79.61 -51.92
CA GLU A 99 -12.13 78.90 -51.32
C GLU A 99 -12.41 78.57 -49.85
N LYS A 100 -12.91 79.53 -49.08
CA LYS A 100 -13.31 79.34 -47.68
C LYS A 100 -14.42 78.30 -47.52
N LEU A 101 -15.40 78.27 -48.42
CA LEU A 101 -16.44 77.24 -48.43
C LEU A 101 -15.83 75.85 -48.67
N ALA A 102 -14.86 75.73 -49.58
CA ALA A 102 -14.16 74.46 -49.83
C ALA A 102 -13.34 74.01 -48.61
N GLU A 103 -12.70 74.93 -47.88
CA GLU A 103 -12.00 74.63 -46.63
C GLU A 103 -12.98 74.17 -45.54
N LEU A 104 -14.10 74.86 -45.36
CA LEU A 104 -15.13 74.47 -44.38
C LEU A 104 -15.72 73.09 -44.69
N GLN A 105 -15.91 72.76 -45.97
CA GLN A 105 -16.34 71.41 -46.39
C GLN A 105 -15.31 70.34 -46.03
N LYS A 106 -14.01 70.61 -46.22
CA LYS A 106 -12.93 69.69 -45.80
C LYS A 106 -12.91 69.51 -44.28
N ILE A 107 -13.05 70.60 -43.51
CA ILE A 107 -13.12 70.55 -42.05
C ILE A 107 -14.32 69.72 -41.59
N ARG A 108 -15.49 69.92 -42.21
CA ARG A 108 -16.70 69.14 -41.91
C ARG A 108 -16.48 67.65 -42.20
N LEU A 109 -15.89 67.30 -43.34
CA LEU A 109 -15.61 65.91 -43.69
C LEU A 109 -14.68 65.25 -42.67
N VAL A 110 -13.63 65.96 -42.22
CA VAL A 110 -12.72 65.46 -41.18
C VAL A 110 -13.43 65.34 -39.83
N ALA A 111 -14.28 66.30 -39.46
CA ALA A 111 -15.06 66.25 -38.22
C ALA A 111 -16.05 65.08 -38.21
N ASP A 112 -16.74 64.83 -39.33
CA ASP A 112 -17.66 63.70 -39.49
C ASP A 112 -16.89 62.36 -39.43
N ALA A 113 -15.72 62.28 -40.08
CA ALA A 113 -14.87 61.08 -40.01
C ALA A 113 -14.33 60.83 -38.58
N LEU A 114 -13.89 61.87 -37.87
CA LEU A 114 -13.47 61.77 -36.48
C LEU A 114 -14.62 61.37 -35.55
N TYR A 115 -15.83 61.88 -35.81
CA TYR A 115 -17.02 61.50 -35.05
C TYR A 115 -17.34 60.01 -35.23
N ILE A 116 -17.34 59.51 -36.47
CA ILE A 116 -17.55 58.08 -36.77
C ILE A 116 -16.48 57.23 -36.10
N LEU A 117 -15.20 57.60 -36.25
CA LEU A 117 -14.09 56.86 -35.65
C LEU A 117 -14.20 56.80 -34.11
N ARG A 118 -14.58 57.91 -33.47
CA ARG A 118 -14.82 57.96 -32.02
C ARG A 118 -15.99 57.05 -31.62
N GLN A 119 -17.06 57.03 -32.40
CA GLN A 119 -18.20 56.15 -32.14
C GLN A 119 -17.79 54.67 -32.25
N GLU A 120 -17.09 54.28 -33.32
CA GLU A 120 -16.58 52.91 -33.48
C GLU A 120 -15.64 52.51 -32.33
N HIS A 121 -14.75 53.41 -31.89
CA HIS A 121 -13.90 53.14 -30.74
C HIS A 121 -14.70 52.95 -29.45
N GLN A 122 -15.74 53.75 -29.23
CA GLN A 122 -16.60 53.61 -28.07
C GLN A 122 -17.35 52.27 -28.09
N GLU A 123 -17.88 51.87 -29.24
CA GLU A 123 -18.55 50.57 -29.42
C GLU A 123 -17.58 49.39 -29.24
N ARG A 124 -16.32 49.51 -29.69
CA ARG A 124 -15.29 48.51 -29.44
C ARG A 124 -14.92 48.42 -27.96
N LEU A 125 -14.81 49.56 -27.26
CA LEU A 125 -14.53 49.58 -25.82
C LEU A 125 -15.64 48.89 -25.04
N THR A 126 -16.91 49.22 -25.30
CA THR A 126 -18.04 48.57 -24.63
C THR A 126 -18.12 47.08 -24.97
N SER A 127 -17.83 46.69 -26.22
CA SER A 127 -17.76 45.28 -26.60
C SER A 127 -16.63 44.53 -25.88
N LEU A 128 -15.45 45.15 -25.71
CA LEU A 128 -14.34 44.54 -24.98
C LEU A 128 -14.63 44.43 -23.48
N GLU A 129 -15.22 45.46 -22.88
CA GLU A 129 -15.64 45.47 -21.47
C GLU A 129 -16.63 44.33 -21.19
N THR A 130 -17.65 44.18 -22.03
CA THR A 130 -18.63 43.09 -21.91
C THR A 130 -18.00 41.70 -22.12
N GLN A 131 -17.05 41.55 -23.05
CA GLN A 131 -16.30 40.31 -23.22
C GLN A 131 -15.43 39.97 -22.00
N ILE A 132 -14.76 40.96 -21.41
CA ILE A 132 -13.94 40.77 -20.21
C ILE A 132 -14.83 40.36 -19.03
N GLU A 133 -15.95 41.05 -18.83
CA GLU A 133 -16.89 40.76 -17.75
C GLU A 133 -17.48 39.35 -17.88
N THR A 134 -17.92 38.98 -19.08
CA THR A 134 -18.44 37.62 -19.34
C THR A 134 -17.39 36.54 -19.16
N ALA A 135 -16.14 36.78 -19.60
CA ALA A 135 -15.03 35.85 -19.37
C ALA A 135 -14.70 35.69 -17.87
N GLN A 136 -14.67 36.78 -17.11
CA GLN A 136 -14.46 36.76 -15.66
C GLN A 136 -15.58 36.01 -14.94
N ASN A 137 -16.84 36.26 -15.30
CA ASN A 137 -17.99 35.57 -14.74
C ASN A 137 -17.94 34.06 -15.05
N ASN A 138 -17.59 33.67 -16.27
CA ASN A 138 -17.43 32.27 -16.66
C ASN A 138 -16.30 31.58 -15.88
N ILE A 139 -15.13 32.21 -15.77
CA ILE A 139 -14.00 31.68 -14.98
C ILE A 139 -14.39 31.51 -13.52
N THR A 140 -15.09 32.49 -12.94
CA THR A 140 -15.53 32.43 -11.54
C THR A 140 -16.50 31.27 -11.32
N LEU A 141 -17.48 31.12 -12.21
CA LEU A 141 -18.44 30.01 -12.16
C LEU A 141 -17.78 28.65 -12.36
N GLN A 142 -16.77 28.54 -13.24
CA GLN A 142 -15.99 27.32 -13.42
C GLN A 142 -15.16 26.98 -12.17
N LYS A 143 -14.50 27.98 -11.56
CA LYS A 143 -13.76 27.80 -10.31
C LYS A 143 -14.65 27.29 -9.19
N GLU A 144 -15.85 27.86 -9.03
CA GLU A 144 -16.81 27.42 -8.03
C GLU A 144 -17.31 25.99 -8.29
N LYS A 145 -17.60 25.64 -9.55
CA LYS A 145 -17.97 24.27 -9.92
C LYS A 145 -16.86 23.27 -9.62
N LEU A 146 -15.63 23.57 -10.02
CA LEU A 146 -14.47 22.72 -9.76
C LEU A 146 -14.23 22.55 -8.26
N ARG A 147 -14.32 23.65 -7.49
CA ARG A 147 -14.19 23.60 -6.02
C ARG A 147 -15.26 22.70 -5.39
N LYS A 148 -16.52 22.85 -5.80
CA LYS A 148 -17.62 22.01 -5.28
C LYS A 148 -17.45 20.54 -5.66
N ASN A 149 -16.96 20.24 -6.86
CA ASN A 149 -16.70 18.86 -7.27
C ASN A 149 -15.54 18.27 -6.46
N TRP A 150 -14.45 19.02 -6.29
CA TRP A 150 -13.31 18.60 -5.52
C TRP A 150 -13.67 18.36 -4.04
N GLU A 151 -14.47 19.25 -3.44
CA GLU A 151 -14.97 19.08 -2.06
C GLU A 151 -15.84 17.81 -1.93
N LYS A 152 -16.69 17.50 -2.93
CA LYS A 152 -17.43 16.24 -2.96
C LYS A 152 -16.50 15.04 -3.06
N GLU A 153 -15.55 15.05 -4.00
CA GLU A 153 -14.58 13.97 -4.19
C GLU A 153 -13.76 13.73 -2.92
N ASP A 154 -13.33 14.80 -2.24
CA ASP A 154 -12.58 14.72 -0.98
C ASP A 154 -13.43 14.09 0.14
N THR A 155 -14.70 14.47 0.26
CA THR A 155 -15.62 13.86 1.23
C THR A 155 -15.89 12.38 0.91
N GLU A 156 -16.14 12.03 -0.34
CA GLU A 156 -16.35 10.65 -0.78
C GLU A 156 -15.10 9.79 -0.57
N PHE A 157 -13.93 10.35 -0.85
CA PHE A 157 -12.64 9.68 -0.63
C PHE A 157 -12.38 9.44 0.86
N THR A 158 -12.65 10.44 1.71
CA THR A 158 -12.51 10.31 3.16
C THR A 158 -13.46 9.26 3.73
N ILE A 159 -14.71 9.21 3.25
CA ILE A 159 -15.68 8.17 3.63
C ILE A 159 -15.17 6.79 3.22
N LYS A 160 -14.70 6.61 1.98
CA LYS A 160 -14.15 5.33 1.51
C LYS A 160 -12.96 4.86 2.35
N ILE A 161 -12.03 5.76 2.69
CA ILE A 161 -10.91 5.42 3.58
C ILE A 161 -11.42 4.96 4.94
N ALA A 162 -12.41 5.66 5.51
CA ALA A 162 -12.97 5.30 6.81
C ALA A 162 -13.66 3.92 6.76
N GLU A 163 -14.45 3.65 5.72
CA GLU A 163 -15.11 2.36 5.48
C GLU A 163 -14.09 1.22 5.31
N GLU A 164 -13.03 1.43 4.52
CA GLU A 164 -11.97 0.43 4.33
C GLU A 164 -11.20 0.14 5.62
N LEU A 165 -10.90 1.19 6.41
CA LEU A 165 -10.24 1.04 7.70
C LEU A 165 -11.12 0.30 8.72
N GLU A 166 -12.42 0.57 8.74
CA GLU A 166 -13.37 -0.12 9.60
C GLU A 166 -13.47 -1.60 9.21
N LEU A 167 -13.61 -1.90 7.91
CA LEU A 167 -13.63 -3.27 7.40
C LEU A 167 -12.35 -4.03 7.75
N LEU A 168 -11.19 -3.41 7.54
CA LEU A 168 -9.89 -4.01 7.90
C LEU A 168 -9.80 -4.28 9.41
N THR A 169 -10.31 -3.38 10.23
CA THR A 169 -10.32 -3.54 11.70
C THR A 169 -11.23 -4.70 12.11
N GLN A 170 -12.43 -4.79 11.55
CA GLN A 170 -13.35 -5.89 11.78
C GLN A 170 -12.75 -7.23 11.34
N GLN A 171 -12.12 -7.29 10.16
CA GLN A 171 -11.42 -8.49 9.68
C GLN A 171 -10.28 -8.91 10.62
N ARG A 172 -9.47 -7.97 11.11
CA ARG A 172 -8.41 -8.26 12.08
C ARG A 172 -8.97 -8.81 13.38
N GLN A 173 -10.05 -8.22 13.91
CA GLN A 173 -10.71 -8.71 15.12
C GLN A 173 -11.29 -10.11 14.94
N GLN A 174 -11.91 -10.40 13.80
CA GLN A 174 -12.42 -11.74 13.47
C GLN A 174 -11.28 -12.76 13.39
N LEU A 175 -10.20 -12.44 12.68
CA LEU A 175 -9.03 -13.33 12.57
C LEU A 175 -8.37 -13.58 13.92
N GLU A 176 -8.25 -12.56 14.77
CA GLU A 176 -7.72 -12.71 16.13
C GLU A 176 -8.64 -13.58 17.00
N ALA A 177 -9.96 -13.39 16.92
CA ALA A 177 -10.92 -14.21 17.64
C ALA A 177 -10.88 -15.68 17.17
N ASP A 178 -10.85 -15.91 15.86
CA ASP A 178 -10.77 -17.25 15.27
C ASP A 178 -9.47 -17.95 15.65
N PHE A 179 -8.34 -17.24 15.60
CA PHE A 179 -7.05 -17.78 16.03
C PHE A 179 -7.05 -18.16 17.52
N ASN A 180 -7.54 -17.27 18.38
CA ASN A 180 -7.62 -17.54 19.82
C ASN A 180 -8.55 -18.72 20.12
N TYR A 181 -9.66 -18.83 19.41
CA TYR A 181 -10.57 -19.96 19.52
C TYR A 181 -9.91 -21.27 19.09
N GLN A 182 -9.24 -21.30 17.93
CA GLN A 182 -8.51 -22.48 17.45
C GLN A 182 -7.42 -22.90 18.43
N LEU A 183 -6.67 -21.94 18.97
CA LEU A 183 -5.65 -22.20 19.99
C LEU A 183 -6.24 -22.80 21.28
N GLU A 184 -7.41 -22.31 21.71
CA GLU A 184 -8.09 -22.86 22.89
C GLU A 184 -8.58 -24.29 22.65
N VAL A 185 -9.14 -24.56 21.46
CA VAL A 185 -9.56 -25.91 21.05
C VAL A 185 -8.37 -26.85 21.00
N GLU A 186 -7.27 -26.45 20.40
CA GLU A 186 -6.04 -27.27 20.31
C GLU A 186 -5.49 -27.58 21.70
N ARG A 187 -5.42 -26.59 22.60
CA ARG A 187 -5.00 -26.80 23.99
C ARG A 187 -5.92 -27.74 24.75
N LYS A 188 -7.24 -27.65 24.54
CA LYS A 188 -8.21 -28.57 25.14
C LYS A 188 -7.99 -30.00 24.66
N ILE A 189 -7.82 -30.20 23.35
CA ILE A 189 -7.53 -31.52 22.77
C ILE A 189 -6.24 -32.08 23.34
N GLN A 190 -5.15 -31.31 23.34
CA GLN A 190 -3.86 -31.74 23.89
C GLN A 190 -3.95 -32.10 25.37
N ASN A 191 -4.72 -31.34 26.15
CA ASN A 191 -4.92 -31.61 27.57
C ASN A 191 -5.75 -32.88 27.80
N ASP A 192 -6.81 -33.08 27.02
CA ASP A 192 -7.65 -34.28 27.09
C ASP A 192 -6.87 -35.54 26.68
N GLU A 193 -6.05 -35.46 25.63
CA GLU A 193 -5.13 -36.54 25.21
C GLU A 193 -4.11 -36.86 26.31
N TYR A 194 -3.53 -35.85 26.94
CA TYR A 194 -2.59 -36.02 28.05
C TYR A 194 -3.25 -36.67 29.27
N GLU A 195 -4.42 -36.20 29.68
CA GLU A 195 -5.15 -36.78 30.81
C GLU A 195 -5.59 -38.23 30.51
N GLU A 196 -5.98 -38.54 29.26
CA GLU A 196 -6.29 -39.92 28.88
C GLU A 196 -5.05 -40.82 28.92
N ALA A 197 -3.92 -40.38 28.37
CA ALA A 197 -2.66 -41.12 28.42
C ALA A 197 -2.22 -41.38 29.87
N LYS A 198 -2.35 -40.38 30.74
CA LYS A 198 -2.10 -40.50 32.18
C LYS A 198 -3.03 -41.52 32.84
N ARG A 199 -4.34 -41.48 32.55
CA ARG A 199 -5.31 -42.46 33.08
C ARG A 199 -4.97 -43.89 32.66
N ILE A 200 -4.55 -44.09 31.41
CA ILE A 200 -4.13 -45.40 30.89
C ILE A 200 -2.88 -45.86 31.64
N GLN A 201 -1.86 -45.01 31.74
CA GLN A 201 -0.62 -45.34 32.45
C GLN A 201 -0.87 -45.68 33.93
N GLU A 202 -1.70 -44.92 34.64
CA GLU A 202 -2.09 -45.23 36.03
C GLU A 202 -2.86 -46.55 36.16
N ARG A 203 -3.63 -46.93 35.13
CA ARG A 203 -4.31 -48.24 35.10
C ARG A 203 -3.29 -49.36 34.89
N GLU A 204 -2.37 -49.22 33.95
CA GLU A 204 -1.32 -50.21 33.67
C GLU A 204 -0.42 -50.43 34.89
N LEU A 205 0.02 -49.35 35.55
CA LEU A 205 0.82 -49.43 36.78
C LEU A 205 0.07 -50.17 37.89
N ARG A 206 -1.22 -49.86 38.11
CA ARG A 206 -2.04 -50.57 39.11
C ARG A 206 -2.18 -52.05 38.80
N LEU A 207 -2.40 -52.42 37.54
CA LEU A 207 -2.49 -53.83 37.14
C LEU A 207 -1.15 -54.54 37.35
N ALA A 208 -0.05 -53.92 36.94
CA ALA A 208 1.30 -54.45 37.13
C ALA A 208 1.64 -54.62 38.62
N ASP A 209 1.25 -53.68 39.49
CA ASP A 209 1.44 -53.77 40.93
C ASP A 209 0.60 -54.89 41.54
N LEU A 210 -0.66 -55.06 41.11
CA LEU A 210 -1.50 -56.18 41.54
C LEU A 210 -0.88 -57.54 41.18
N ASP A 211 -0.40 -57.69 39.95
CA ASP A 211 0.23 -58.94 39.51
C ASP A 211 1.54 -59.22 40.24
N LYS A 212 2.40 -58.20 40.41
CA LYS A 212 3.63 -58.31 41.20
C LYS A 212 3.34 -58.68 42.65
N ASN A 213 2.33 -58.06 43.28
CA ASN A 213 1.97 -58.35 44.67
C ASN A 213 1.47 -59.78 44.83
N LYS A 214 0.69 -60.31 43.87
CA LYS A 214 0.31 -61.73 43.87
C LYS A 214 1.52 -62.66 43.78
N LEU A 215 2.44 -62.40 42.85
CA LEU A 215 3.66 -63.20 42.70
C LEU A 215 4.55 -63.15 43.96
N TRP A 216 4.64 -61.98 44.60
CA TRP A 216 5.34 -61.82 45.88
C TRP A 216 4.68 -62.63 46.99
N GLN A 217 3.35 -62.56 47.12
CA GLN A 217 2.60 -63.36 48.10
C GLN A 217 2.76 -64.86 47.86
N GLU A 218 2.69 -65.32 46.61
CA GLU A 218 2.93 -66.73 46.26
C GLU A 218 4.34 -67.17 46.65
N ARG A 219 5.36 -66.35 46.34
CA ARG A 219 6.74 -66.62 46.73
C ARG A 219 6.91 -66.67 48.24
N GLU A 220 6.32 -65.74 48.97
CA GLU A 220 6.40 -65.67 50.43
C GLU A 220 5.70 -66.86 51.08
N ASN A 221 4.55 -67.29 50.54
CA ASN A 221 3.86 -68.52 50.94
C ASN A 221 4.72 -69.79 50.71
N ILE A 222 5.40 -69.88 49.57
CA ILE A 222 6.31 -71.01 49.29
C ILE A 222 7.46 -71.02 50.31
N LEU A 223 8.12 -69.88 50.51
CA LEU A 223 9.24 -69.76 51.45
C LEU A 223 8.84 -70.11 52.87
N THR A 224 7.72 -69.57 53.35
CA THR A 224 7.19 -69.87 54.70
C THR A 224 6.77 -71.33 54.85
N SER A 225 6.18 -71.95 53.82
CA SER A 225 5.83 -73.38 53.84
C SER A 225 7.07 -74.29 53.94
N GLN A 226 8.16 -73.93 53.26
CA GLN A 226 9.40 -74.70 53.20
C GLN A 226 10.34 -74.42 54.37
N GLU A 227 10.15 -73.33 55.11
CA GLU A 227 11.01 -72.90 56.21
C GLU A 227 11.16 -73.98 57.29
N LYS A 228 10.06 -74.67 57.66
CA LYS A 228 10.10 -75.75 58.66
C LYS A 228 10.92 -76.95 58.19
N GLU A 229 10.72 -77.38 56.95
CA GLU A 229 11.48 -78.48 56.37
C GLU A 229 12.96 -78.13 56.23
N PHE A 230 13.27 -76.93 55.75
CA PHE A 230 14.63 -76.42 55.66
C PHE A 230 15.31 -76.42 57.03
N ASN A 231 14.67 -75.86 58.06
CA ASN A 231 15.21 -75.83 59.42
C ASN A 231 15.38 -77.24 60.02
N SER A 232 14.45 -78.16 59.73
CA SER A 232 14.55 -79.57 60.15
C SER A 232 15.74 -80.27 59.50
N ASN A 233 15.88 -80.12 58.17
CA ASN A 233 17.00 -80.69 57.42
C ASN A 233 18.34 -80.09 57.84
N LYS A 234 18.39 -78.78 58.08
CA LYS A 234 19.57 -78.09 58.60
C LYS A 234 20.01 -78.68 59.95
N LYS A 235 19.09 -78.85 60.90
CA LYS A 235 19.39 -79.48 62.20
C LYS A 235 19.89 -80.93 62.06
N LYS A 236 19.31 -81.72 61.13
CA LYS A 236 19.79 -83.08 60.86
C LYS A 236 21.22 -83.08 60.33
N ILE A 237 21.52 -82.21 59.38
CA ILE A 237 22.87 -82.07 58.79
C ILE A 237 23.88 -81.67 59.88
N GLU A 238 23.54 -80.70 60.72
CA GLU A 238 24.38 -80.29 61.86
C GLU A 238 24.62 -81.45 62.85
N GLY A 239 23.64 -82.34 63.03
CA GLY A 239 23.75 -83.53 63.89
C GLY A 239 24.47 -84.73 63.27
N PHE A 240 24.67 -84.77 61.94
CA PHE A 240 25.28 -85.93 61.28
C PHE A 240 26.72 -86.16 61.68
N GLU A 241 27.52 -85.10 61.93
CA GLU A 241 28.91 -85.28 62.35
C GLU A 241 28.99 -86.06 63.67
N GLU A 242 28.15 -85.70 64.64
CA GLU A 242 28.11 -86.38 65.93
C GLU A 242 27.54 -87.79 65.81
N GLN A 243 26.46 -87.98 65.05
CA GLN A 243 25.91 -89.32 64.79
C GLN A 243 26.95 -90.24 64.13
N ILE A 244 27.69 -89.75 63.12
CA ILE A 244 28.77 -90.50 62.48
C ILE A 244 29.86 -90.84 63.50
N LYS A 245 30.30 -89.89 64.33
CA LYS A 245 31.28 -90.17 65.40
C LYS A 245 30.77 -91.26 66.35
N THR A 246 29.53 -91.17 66.81
CA THR A 246 28.94 -92.16 67.74
C THR A 246 28.84 -93.54 67.12
N GLU A 247 28.36 -93.66 65.88
CA GLU A 247 28.20 -94.94 65.19
C GLU A 247 29.56 -95.53 64.80
N VAL A 248 30.53 -94.72 64.39
CA VAL A 248 31.92 -95.18 64.15
C VAL A 248 32.55 -95.70 65.44
N ASN A 249 32.37 -95.00 66.57
CA ASN A 249 32.88 -95.45 67.86
C ASN A 249 32.20 -96.75 68.32
N LYS A 250 30.89 -96.87 68.13
CA LYS A 250 30.12 -98.08 68.44
C LYS A 250 30.57 -99.26 67.57
N ALA A 251 30.64 -99.09 66.26
CA ALA A 251 31.13 -100.10 65.33
C ALA A 251 32.57 -100.50 65.63
N ARG A 252 33.45 -99.55 66.00
CA ARG A 252 34.81 -99.84 66.47
C ARG A 252 34.80 -100.66 67.76
N ALA A 253 33.96 -100.32 68.74
CA ALA A 253 33.86 -101.05 70.00
C ALA A 253 33.29 -102.46 69.80
N GLU A 254 32.28 -102.64 68.95
CA GLU A 254 31.74 -103.93 68.57
C GLU A 254 32.77 -104.79 67.82
N ALA A 255 33.50 -104.21 66.87
CA ALA A 255 34.57 -104.91 66.15
C ALA A 255 35.72 -105.34 67.09
N ILE A 256 36.11 -104.50 68.06
CA ILE A 256 37.10 -104.87 69.08
C ILE A 256 36.57 -106.01 69.94
N LYS A 257 35.32 -105.92 70.44
CA LYS A 257 34.71 -106.99 71.26
C LYS A 257 34.62 -108.32 70.52
N GLU A 258 34.23 -108.30 69.25
CA GLU A 258 34.14 -109.53 68.45
C GLU A 258 35.54 -110.09 68.18
N ALA A 259 36.52 -109.25 67.84
CA ALA A 259 37.92 -109.68 67.68
C ALA A 259 38.51 -110.27 68.97
N ASP A 260 38.26 -109.65 70.13
CA ASP A 260 38.67 -110.16 71.44
C ASP A 260 37.98 -111.49 71.76
N ARG A 261 36.68 -111.62 71.45
CA ARG A 261 35.95 -112.88 71.64
C ARG A 261 36.50 -113.99 70.75
N GLU A 262 36.75 -113.71 69.47
CA GLU A 262 37.38 -114.66 68.55
C GLU A 262 38.78 -115.05 69.01
N ALA A 263 39.59 -114.08 69.47
CA ALA A 263 40.93 -114.33 70.01
C ALA A 263 40.86 -115.19 71.28
N GLN A 264 39.95 -114.90 72.22
CA GLN A 264 39.77 -115.69 73.43
C GLN A 264 39.29 -117.12 73.09
N VAL A 265 38.38 -117.27 72.13
CA VAL A 265 37.96 -118.61 71.66
C VAL A 265 39.16 -119.36 71.08
N LYS A 266 40.01 -118.72 70.26
CA LYS A 266 41.22 -119.33 69.70
C LYS A 266 42.23 -119.71 70.80
N VAL A 267 42.48 -118.84 71.77
CA VAL A 267 43.37 -119.11 72.91
C VAL A 267 42.84 -120.27 73.74
N ASN A 268 41.55 -120.25 74.10
CA ASN A 268 40.92 -121.36 74.85
C ASN A 268 40.97 -122.68 74.06
N LEU A 269 40.86 -122.64 72.73
CA LEU A 269 40.98 -123.85 71.89
C LEU A 269 42.41 -124.38 71.91
N LEU A 270 43.40 -123.50 71.72
CA LEU A 270 44.83 -123.84 71.80
C LEU A 270 45.22 -124.39 73.17
N GLU A 271 44.72 -123.80 74.25
CA GLU A 271 44.95 -124.26 75.61
C GLU A 271 44.35 -125.65 75.84
N LYS A 272 43.12 -125.90 75.36
CA LYS A 272 42.50 -127.24 75.39
C LYS A 272 43.25 -128.26 74.53
N GLU A 273 43.73 -127.87 73.35
CA GLU A 273 44.56 -128.74 72.50
C GLU A 273 45.89 -129.09 73.20
N TRP A 274 46.49 -128.11 73.90
CA TRP A 274 47.69 -128.32 74.71
C TRP A 274 47.42 -129.22 75.93
N GLU A 275 46.33 -129.01 76.67
CA GLU A 275 45.94 -129.90 77.78
C GLU A 275 45.66 -131.32 77.30
N SER A 276 44.95 -131.49 76.18
CA SER A 276 44.66 -132.79 75.58
C SER A 276 45.94 -133.49 75.13
N THR A 277 46.87 -132.78 74.49
CA THR A 277 48.18 -133.34 74.12
C THR A 277 49.02 -133.68 75.34
N LYS A 278 49.03 -132.83 76.37
CA LYS A 278 49.70 -133.12 77.66
C LYS A 278 49.14 -134.37 78.31
N GLN A 279 47.81 -134.51 78.43
CA GLN A 279 47.15 -135.71 78.95
C GLN A 279 47.50 -136.94 78.12
N GLY A 280 47.55 -136.82 76.79
CA GLY A 280 48.00 -137.89 75.90
C GLY A 280 49.44 -138.33 76.17
N TYR A 281 50.35 -137.38 76.42
CA TYR A 281 51.72 -137.68 76.85
C TYR A 281 51.78 -138.28 78.26
N GLU A 282 51.01 -137.79 79.22
CA GLU A 282 50.92 -138.35 80.58
C GLU A 282 50.41 -139.79 80.57
N PHE A 283 49.34 -140.10 79.82
CA PHE A 283 48.87 -141.48 79.66
C PHE A 283 49.93 -142.38 79.01
N LYS A 284 50.70 -141.85 78.06
CA LYS A 284 51.80 -142.59 77.43
C LYS A 284 52.94 -142.84 78.43
N LEU A 285 53.22 -141.88 79.30
CA LEU A 285 54.19 -141.99 80.39
C LEU A 285 53.75 -143.05 81.42
N GLN A 286 52.49 -142.99 81.86
CA GLN A 286 51.90 -144.02 82.74
C GLN A 286 51.92 -145.41 82.12
N SER A 287 51.61 -145.53 80.82
CA SER A 287 51.69 -146.81 80.11
C SER A 287 53.12 -147.35 80.04
N LEU A 288 54.11 -146.48 79.81
CA LEU A 288 55.53 -146.84 79.81
C LEU A 288 56.02 -147.20 81.22
N GLU A 289 55.63 -146.46 82.26
CA GLU A 289 55.94 -146.78 83.65
C GLU A 289 55.33 -148.12 84.06
N ALA A 290 54.05 -148.37 83.75
CA ALA A 290 53.42 -149.66 83.99
C ALA A 290 54.18 -150.80 83.26
N LYS A 291 54.65 -150.55 82.03
CA LYS A 291 55.45 -151.51 81.27
C LYS A 291 56.84 -151.74 81.87
N ILE A 292 57.50 -150.68 82.36
CA ILE A 292 58.77 -150.77 83.08
C ILE A 292 58.56 -151.58 84.37
N GLN A 293 57.50 -151.32 85.11
CA GLN A 293 57.18 -152.04 86.35
C GLN A 293 56.93 -153.54 86.08
N GLN A 294 56.16 -153.86 85.04
CA GLN A 294 55.95 -155.24 84.59
C GLN A 294 57.27 -155.93 84.17
N GLN A 295 58.14 -155.22 83.46
CA GLN A 295 59.48 -155.72 83.11
C GLN A 295 60.37 -155.92 84.33
N THR A 296 60.26 -155.04 85.33
CA THR A 296 61.00 -155.13 86.59
C THR A 296 60.55 -156.36 87.38
N GLU A 297 59.23 -156.59 87.49
CA GLU A 297 58.67 -157.80 88.10
C GLU A 297 59.09 -159.07 87.35
N GLN A 298 59.14 -159.03 86.02
CA GLN A 298 59.65 -160.16 85.22
C GLN A 298 61.14 -160.42 85.46
N ILE A 299 61.96 -159.37 85.58
CA ILE A 299 63.38 -159.48 85.91
C ILE A 299 63.54 -160.10 87.31
N GLU A 300 62.78 -159.64 88.31
CA GLU A 300 62.80 -160.23 89.65
C GLU A 300 62.36 -161.70 89.64
N ALA A 301 61.32 -162.05 88.89
CA ALA A 301 60.88 -163.43 88.73
C ALA A 301 61.94 -164.32 88.06
N ILE A 302 62.63 -163.82 87.04
CA ILE A 302 63.73 -164.52 86.36
C ILE A 302 64.93 -164.67 87.29
N ILE A 303 65.28 -163.64 88.08
CA ILE A 303 66.35 -163.72 89.09
C ILE A 303 66.01 -164.78 90.15
N ALA A 304 64.75 -164.83 90.62
CA ALA A 304 64.29 -165.84 91.56
C ALA A 304 64.34 -167.25 90.95
N GLN A 305 63.94 -167.42 89.69
CA GLN A 305 64.07 -168.70 88.97
C GLN A 305 65.53 -169.12 88.79
N LEU A 306 66.43 -168.16 88.52
CA LEU A 306 67.85 -168.42 88.35
C LEU A 306 68.52 -168.83 89.67
N GLN A 307 68.16 -168.19 90.78
CA GLN A 307 68.55 -168.62 92.14
C GLN A 307 68.02 -170.02 92.47
N ASN A 308 66.78 -170.33 92.09
CA ASN A 308 66.21 -171.67 92.27
C ASN A 308 66.94 -172.72 91.43
N ALA A 309 67.27 -172.41 90.17
CA ALA A 309 68.03 -173.29 89.29
C ALA A 309 69.47 -173.50 89.79
N THR A 310 70.11 -172.48 90.38
CA THR A 310 71.44 -172.63 91.01
C THR A 310 71.37 -173.53 92.25
N ASN A 311 70.35 -173.39 93.08
CA ASN A 311 70.13 -174.27 94.24
C ASN A 311 69.80 -175.72 93.81
N GLN A 312 69.06 -175.92 92.73
CA GLN A 312 68.78 -177.26 92.18
C GLN A 312 70.03 -177.89 91.57
N ALA A 313 70.88 -177.12 90.90
CA ALA A 313 72.17 -177.60 90.38
C ALA A 313 73.15 -177.98 91.51
N GLN A 314 73.18 -177.24 92.62
CA GLN A 314 73.97 -177.60 93.81
C GLN A 314 73.46 -178.88 94.50
N ASN A 315 72.14 -179.05 94.60
CA ASN A 315 71.56 -180.26 95.20
C ASN A 315 71.73 -181.51 94.31
N LEU A 316 71.82 -181.36 92.98
CA LEU A 316 72.07 -182.45 92.05
C LEU A 316 73.55 -182.91 92.07
N ALA A 317 74.49 -181.99 92.27
CA ALA A 317 75.91 -182.31 92.42
C ALA A 317 76.24 -183.09 93.72
N LEU A 318 75.48 -182.84 94.79
CA LEU A 318 75.69 -183.53 96.08
C LEU A 318 75.17 -184.98 96.11
N ARG A 319 74.20 -185.35 95.27
CA ARG A 319 73.66 -186.73 95.21
C ARG A 319 74.42 -187.68 94.29
N ALA A 320 75.35 -187.19 93.46
CA ALA A 320 76.08 -188.01 92.49
C ALA A 320 77.45 -188.55 93.00
N PHE A 321 77.86 -188.26 94.24
CA PHE A 321 79.23 -188.50 94.72
C PHE A 321 79.38 -189.26 96.05
N GLN A 322 78.51 -190.22 96.39
CA GLN A 322 78.88 -191.24 97.40
C GLN A 322 78.52 -192.68 96.98
N PRO A 323 79.43 -193.67 97.16
CA PRO A 323 79.30 -195.04 96.65
C PRO A 323 78.86 -196.07 97.72
N ASN A 324 78.26 -197.17 97.24
CA ASN A 324 78.08 -198.52 97.81
C ASN A 324 78.17 -198.72 99.34
N ASN A 325 76.99 -198.89 99.98
CA ASN A 325 76.56 -200.10 100.70
C ASN A 325 75.08 -200.00 101.07
#